data_AF-A0A087TQ50-F1
#
_entry.id   AF-A0A087TQ50-F1
#
_cell.length_a   1.000
_cell.length_b   1.000
_cell.length_c   1.000
_cell.angle_alpha   90.00
_cell.angle_beta   90.00
_cell.angle_gamma   90.00
#
_symmetry.space_group_name_H-M   'P 1'
#
loop_
_entity.id
_entity.type
_entity.pdbx_description
1 polymer ?
#
loop_
_entity_poly.entity_id
_entity_poly.type
_entity_poly.pdbx_seq_one_letter_code
_entity_poly.pdbx_strand_id
1 'polypeptide(L)'
;MPSAAAKVEKVASSEANDPLKLVVNMLEKKMRNLEKRKVKLDNYKNEAANGKELNEDQKIAVSKGDEVKSVLEFAKDLIKQVNTIVQEHARQQKKLAKKEQLERQQFEIQRLTEAYMYVHILSHFQNEDVRSDFLNGTNGAVQLTSEQLSQLDQLYKLIGPGFPNEHADLTSHFHTLAENHIFLVEGKNKEIVGTTYKALKEILQTVNECGYLTRSSEPADATSSDETPEEE
;
A
#
# COMPACT_ATOMS: atom_id res chain seq x y z
N MET A 1 31.37 -3.86 -18.15
CA MET A 1 30.41 -4.51 -19.08
C MET A 1 28.99 -4.26 -18.57
N PRO A 2 27.98 -4.19 -19.45
CA PRO A 2 27.10 -3.03 -19.59
C PRO A 2 25.88 -2.98 -18.65
N SER A 3 25.57 -1.75 -18.26
CA SER A 3 24.26 -1.13 -18.01
C SER A 3 23.03 -2.04 -18.14
N ALA A 4 22.53 -2.51 -16.99
CA ALA A 4 21.13 -2.88 -16.86
C ALA A 4 20.33 -1.59 -16.67
N ALA A 5 20.06 -0.92 -17.80
CA ALA A 5 18.98 0.04 -17.87
C ALA A 5 17.72 -0.70 -17.41
N ALA A 6 17.28 -0.40 -16.18
CA ALA A 6 15.93 -0.69 -15.74
C ALA A 6 15.03 -0.10 -16.82
N LYS A 7 14.46 -0.98 -17.66
CA LYS A 7 13.28 -0.66 -18.44
C LYS A 7 12.24 -0.31 -17.38
N VAL A 8 12.16 0.98 -17.08
CA VAL A 8 10.93 1.60 -16.61
C VAL A 8 9.93 1.19 -17.67
N GLU A 9 9.16 0.13 -17.38
CA GLU A 9 8.00 -0.22 -18.16
C GLU A 9 7.20 1.08 -18.26
N LYS A 10 7.24 1.63 -19.46
CA LYS A 10 6.45 2.77 -19.86
C LYS A 10 5.03 2.29 -19.63
N VAL A 11 4.45 2.71 -18.50
CA VAL A 11 3.04 2.54 -18.17
C VAL A 11 2.32 2.98 -19.44
N ALA A 12 1.87 2.00 -20.24
CA ALA A 12 1.19 2.26 -21.48
C ALA A 12 0.03 3.17 -21.09
N SER A 13 -0.03 4.36 -21.70
CA SER A 13 -0.88 5.46 -21.24
C SER A 13 -2.32 4.98 -21.03
N SER A 14 -2.66 4.65 -19.78
CA SER A 14 -3.99 4.17 -19.38
C SER A 14 -5.04 5.25 -19.64
N GLU A 15 -4.61 6.49 -19.88
CA GLU A 15 -5.46 7.61 -20.28
C GLU A 15 -6.23 7.39 -21.59
N ALA A 16 -5.71 6.57 -22.52
CA ALA A 16 -6.37 6.31 -23.80
C ALA A 16 -7.49 5.26 -23.71
N ASN A 17 -7.56 4.52 -22.59
CA ASN A 17 -8.51 3.41 -22.38
C ASN A 17 -9.39 3.61 -21.12
N ASP A 18 -9.42 4.80 -20.53
CA ASP A 18 -10.33 5.09 -19.41
C ASP A 18 -11.80 4.95 -19.88
N PRO A 19 -12.56 3.96 -19.36
CA PRO A 19 -13.94 3.72 -19.77
C PRO A 19 -14.83 4.95 -19.61
N LEU A 20 -14.60 5.78 -18.60
CA LEU A 20 -15.37 7.00 -18.39
C LEU A 20 -15.07 8.06 -19.45
N LYS A 21 -13.80 8.19 -19.89
CA LYS A 21 -13.44 9.05 -21.03
C LYS A 21 -14.05 8.53 -22.33
N LEU A 22 -14.14 7.20 -22.52
CA LEU A 22 -14.81 6.62 -23.69
C LEU A 22 -16.30 6.97 -23.72
N VAL A 23 -16.98 6.96 -22.56
CA VAL A 23 -18.38 7.39 -22.43
C VAL A 23 -18.54 8.87 -22.79
N VAL A 24 -17.69 9.75 -22.26
CA VAL A 24 -17.71 11.19 -22.59
C VAL A 24 -17.52 11.40 -24.10
N ASN A 25 -16.51 10.76 -24.69
CA ASN A 25 -16.23 10.86 -26.12
C ASN A 25 -17.40 10.40 -27.00
N MET A 26 -18.12 9.36 -26.57
CA MET A 26 -19.32 8.86 -27.27
C MET A 26 -20.48 9.85 -27.19
N LEU A 27 -20.72 10.44 -26.02
CA LEU A 27 -21.76 11.46 -25.83
C LEU A 27 -21.47 12.73 -26.64
N GLU A 28 -20.23 13.22 -26.64
CA GLU A 28 -19.81 14.37 -27.45
C GLU A 28 -20.02 14.13 -28.95
N LYS A 29 -19.74 12.92 -29.44
CA LYS A 29 -20.02 12.55 -30.84
C LYS A 29 -21.53 12.64 -31.13
N LYS A 30 -22.39 12.15 -30.23
CA LYS A 30 -23.84 12.25 -30.40
C LYS A 30 -24.33 13.71 -30.36
N MET A 31 -23.79 14.53 -29.47
CA MET A 31 -24.09 15.96 -29.41
C MET A 31 -23.70 16.67 -30.71
N ARG A 32 -22.48 16.46 -31.23
CA ARG A 32 -22.04 17.02 -32.52
C ARG A 32 -22.96 16.61 -33.68
N ASN A 33 -23.48 15.38 -33.66
CA ASN A 33 -24.43 14.92 -34.66
C ASN A 33 -25.78 15.65 -34.56
N LEU A 34 -26.27 15.91 -33.34
CA LEU A 34 -27.48 16.70 -33.11
C LEU A 34 -27.29 18.17 -33.52
N GLU A 35 -26.12 18.77 -33.25
CA GLU A 35 -25.79 20.12 -33.71
C GLU A 35 -25.82 20.22 -35.23
N LYS A 36 -25.18 19.27 -35.94
CA LYS A 36 -25.23 19.21 -37.41
C LYS A 36 -26.65 19.06 -37.93
N ARG A 37 -27.49 18.26 -37.26
CA ARG A 37 -28.90 18.08 -37.64
C ARG A 37 -29.69 19.37 -37.42
N LYS A 38 -29.50 20.05 -36.28
CA LYS A 38 -30.14 21.35 -35.99
C LYS A 38 -29.81 22.38 -37.07
N VAL A 39 -28.53 22.54 -37.43
CA VAL A 39 -28.11 23.49 -38.49
C VAL A 39 -28.81 23.20 -39.81
N LYS A 40 -28.93 21.92 -40.21
CA LYS A 40 -29.67 21.54 -41.43
C LYS A 40 -31.15 21.91 -41.36
N LEU A 41 -31.80 21.71 -40.21
CA LEU A 41 -33.21 22.04 -40.02
C LEU A 41 -33.46 23.55 -40.00
N ASP A 42 -32.56 24.31 -39.37
CA ASP A 42 -32.61 25.77 -39.37
C ASP A 42 -32.45 26.31 -40.81
N ASN A 43 -31.58 25.69 -41.62
CA ASN A 43 -31.46 26.03 -43.05
C ASN A 43 -32.77 25.75 -43.82
N TYR A 44 -33.41 24.59 -43.64
CA TYR A 44 -34.69 24.31 -44.30
C TYR A 44 -35.81 25.26 -43.86
N LYS A 45 -35.87 25.62 -42.56
CA LYS A 45 -36.81 26.64 -42.07
C LYS A 45 -36.58 27.98 -42.75
N ASN A 46 -35.33 28.41 -42.88
CA ASN A 46 -34.97 29.68 -43.53
C ASN A 46 -35.28 29.66 -45.03
N GLU A 47 -35.01 28.56 -45.73
CA GLU A 47 -35.34 28.41 -47.15
C GLU A 47 -36.86 28.48 -47.39
N ALA A 48 -37.66 27.80 -46.56
CA ALA A 48 -39.12 27.88 -46.61
C ALA A 48 -39.65 29.28 -46.34
N ALA A 49 -39.08 29.98 -45.34
CA ALA A 49 -39.42 31.36 -45.04
C ALA A 49 -39.09 32.32 -46.19
N ASN A 50 -38.09 32.00 -47.00
CA ASN A 50 -37.72 32.74 -48.21
C ASN A 50 -38.49 32.30 -49.47
N GLY A 51 -39.56 31.49 -49.32
CA GLY A 51 -40.47 31.12 -50.40
C GLY A 51 -40.06 29.89 -51.22
N LYS A 52 -39.02 29.15 -50.80
CA LYS A 52 -38.66 27.87 -51.43
C LYS A 52 -39.65 26.78 -51.00
N GLU A 53 -40.19 26.04 -51.96
CA GLU A 53 -41.05 24.90 -51.65
C GLU A 53 -40.22 23.71 -51.15
N LEU A 54 -40.53 23.22 -49.95
CA LEU A 54 -39.89 22.05 -49.35
C LEU A 54 -40.58 20.77 -49.82
N ASN A 55 -39.81 19.70 -50.03
CA ASN A 55 -40.38 18.37 -50.25
C ASN A 55 -40.98 17.79 -48.96
N GLU A 56 -41.73 16.68 -49.06
CA GLU A 56 -42.41 16.10 -47.89
C GLU A 56 -41.45 15.65 -46.78
N ASP A 57 -40.30 15.07 -47.12
CA ASP A 57 -39.29 14.68 -46.12
C ASP A 57 -38.71 15.90 -45.38
N GLN A 58 -38.49 17.01 -46.08
CA GLN A 58 -38.01 18.27 -45.50
C GLN A 58 -39.07 18.89 -44.59
N LYS A 59 -40.35 18.89 -45.00
CA LYS A 59 -41.47 19.37 -44.17
C LYS A 59 -41.58 18.56 -42.88
N ILE A 60 -41.51 17.22 -42.96
CA ILE A 60 -41.51 16.33 -41.79
C ILE A 60 -40.27 16.53 -40.92
N ALA A 61 -39.10 16.74 -41.52
CA ALA A 61 -37.87 16.98 -40.76
C ALA A 61 -37.94 18.31 -39.99
N VAL A 62 -38.47 19.36 -40.62
CA VAL A 62 -38.67 20.68 -40.02
C VAL A 62 -39.70 20.63 -38.88
N SER A 63 -40.77 19.85 -39.01
CA SER A 63 -41.77 19.70 -37.94
C SER A 63 -41.21 19.08 -36.66
N LYS A 64 -40.17 18.23 -36.78
CA LYS A 64 -39.42 17.65 -35.64
C LYS A 64 -38.28 18.52 -35.13
N GLY A 65 -38.15 19.76 -35.61
CA GLY A 65 -37.03 20.64 -35.25
C GLY A 65 -36.95 20.98 -33.76
N ASP A 66 -38.09 21.14 -33.10
CA ASP A 66 -38.13 21.50 -31.68
C ASP A 66 -37.78 20.30 -30.79
N GLU A 67 -38.14 19.07 -31.19
CA GLU A 67 -37.65 17.84 -30.55
C GLU A 67 -36.12 17.74 -30.63
N VAL A 68 -35.52 18.02 -31.80
CA VAL A 68 -34.06 18.00 -31.97
C VAL A 68 -33.38 19.04 -31.07
N LYS A 69 -33.98 20.22 -30.92
CA LYS A 69 -33.47 21.26 -30.00
C LYS A 69 -33.55 20.82 -28.54
N SER A 70 -34.68 20.23 -28.12
CA SER A 70 -34.87 19.71 -26.76
C SER A 70 -33.85 18.63 -26.42
N VAL A 71 -33.67 17.64 -27.31
CA VAL A 71 -32.69 16.56 -27.12
C VAL A 71 -31.25 17.10 -27.13
N LEU A 72 -30.95 18.13 -27.92
CA LEU A 72 -29.63 18.76 -27.93
C LEU A 72 -29.33 19.46 -26.59
N GLU A 73 -30.27 20.21 -26.03
CA GLU A 73 -30.08 20.85 -24.72
C GLU A 73 -29.95 19.80 -23.60
N PHE A 74 -30.76 18.74 -23.63
CA PHE A 74 -30.59 17.59 -22.72
C PHE A 74 -29.20 16.95 -22.87
N ALA A 75 -28.72 16.73 -24.09
CA ALA A 75 -27.40 16.14 -24.33
C ALA A 75 -26.27 17.02 -23.80
N LYS A 76 -26.37 18.35 -23.92
CA LYS A 76 -25.40 19.29 -23.35
C LYS A 76 -25.35 19.22 -21.82
N ASP A 77 -26.51 19.22 -21.17
CA ASP A 77 -26.59 19.11 -19.72
C ASP A 77 -26.07 17.75 -19.22
N LEU A 78 -26.44 16.66 -19.90
CA LEU A 78 -25.94 15.33 -19.59
C LEU A 78 -24.41 15.25 -19.72
N ILE A 79 -23.83 15.78 -20.80
CA ILE A 79 -22.37 15.82 -20.98
C ILE A 79 -21.70 16.62 -19.85
N LYS A 80 -22.30 17.74 -19.44
CA LYS A 80 -21.79 18.53 -18.31
C LYS A 80 -21.78 17.72 -17.01
N GLN A 81 -22.90 17.07 -16.67
CA GLN A 81 -23.00 16.24 -15.47
C GLN A 81 -22.02 15.06 -15.50
N VAL A 82 -21.92 14.35 -16.63
CA VAL A 82 -20.98 13.24 -16.80
C VAL A 82 -19.54 13.73 -16.61
N ASN A 83 -19.16 14.87 -17.20
CA ASN A 83 -17.83 15.43 -17.00
C ASN A 83 -17.52 15.75 -15.53
N THR A 84 -18.50 16.29 -14.79
CA THR A 84 -18.35 16.50 -13.34
C THR A 84 -18.09 15.18 -12.61
N ILE A 85 -18.83 14.11 -12.95
CA ILE A 85 -18.63 12.78 -12.37
C ILE A 85 -17.25 12.22 -12.71
N VAL A 86 -16.79 12.35 -13.97
CA VAL A 86 -15.46 11.87 -14.39
C VAL A 86 -14.35 12.59 -13.60
N GLN A 87 -14.45 13.90 -13.44
CA GLN A 87 -13.48 14.69 -12.69
C GLN A 87 -13.47 14.32 -11.20
N GLU A 88 -14.64 14.16 -10.59
CA GLU A 88 -14.76 13.77 -9.19
C GLU A 88 -14.23 12.35 -8.96
N HIS A 89 -14.55 11.41 -9.83
CA HIS A 89 -13.99 10.06 -9.80
C HIS A 89 -12.46 10.09 -9.89
N ALA A 90 -11.88 10.86 -10.82
CA ALA A 90 -10.42 10.98 -10.94
C ALA A 90 -9.77 11.55 -9.66
N ARG A 91 -10.41 12.53 -9.00
CA ARG A 91 -9.95 13.07 -7.72
C ARG A 91 -10.01 12.03 -6.60
N GLN A 92 -11.10 11.27 -6.52
CA GLN A 92 -11.28 10.21 -5.53
C GLN A 92 -10.27 9.08 -5.72
N GLN A 93 -10.04 8.64 -6.96
CA GLN A 93 -9.03 7.63 -7.28
C GLN A 93 -7.62 8.08 -6.86
N LYS A 94 -7.26 9.34 -7.14
CA LYS A 94 -5.96 9.89 -6.71
C LYS A 94 -5.83 9.94 -5.18
N LYS A 95 -6.91 10.29 -4.47
CA LYS A 95 -6.94 10.32 -3.00
C LYS A 95 -6.81 8.91 -2.42
N LEU A 96 -7.53 7.94 -2.97
CA LEU A 96 -7.48 6.54 -2.56
C LEU A 96 -6.09 5.94 -2.79
N ALA A 97 -5.51 6.13 -3.98
CA ALA A 97 -4.18 5.65 -4.31
C ALA A 97 -3.10 6.23 -3.37
N LYS A 98 -3.18 7.53 -3.04
CA LYS A 98 -2.27 8.14 -2.06
C LYS A 98 -2.44 7.56 -0.66
N LYS A 99 -3.69 7.30 -0.24
CA LYS A 99 -3.99 6.69 1.06
C LYS A 99 -3.44 5.26 1.13
N GLU A 100 -3.72 4.44 0.12
CA GLU A 100 -3.22 3.05 0.03
C GLU A 100 -1.69 3.00 0.02
N GLN A 101 -1.03 3.90 -0.71
CA GLN A 101 0.42 3.99 -0.72
C GLN A 101 0.99 4.29 0.68
N LEU A 102 0.36 5.22 1.41
CA LEU A 102 0.79 5.58 2.75
C LEU A 102 0.53 4.44 3.76
N GLU A 103 -0.62 3.78 3.67
CA GLU A 103 -0.95 2.61 4.50
C GLU A 103 0.00 1.45 4.23
N ARG A 104 0.33 1.18 2.96
CA ARG A 104 1.33 0.16 2.58
C ARG A 104 2.70 0.49 3.14
N GLN A 105 3.13 1.75 3.03
CA GLN A 105 4.41 2.19 3.58
C GLN A 105 4.46 2.05 5.10
N GLN A 106 3.38 2.43 5.81
CA GLN A 106 3.30 2.26 7.26
C GLN A 106 3.35 0.78 7.67
N PHE A 107 2.65 -0.07 6.93
CA PHE A 107 2.68 -1.52 7.15
C PHE A 107 4.08 -2.11 6.91
N GLU A 108 4.77 -1.70 5.84
CA GLU A 108 6.15 -2.12 5.58
C GLU A 108 7.12 -1.65 6.68
N ILE A 109 6.97 -0.42 7.16
CA ILE A 109 7.75 0.10 8.29
C ILE A 109 7.52 -0.75 9.53
N GLN A 110 6.26 -1.01 9.91
CA GLN A 110 5.93 -1.85 11.07
C GLN A 110 6.56 -3.23 10.98
N ARG A 111 6.49 -3.86 9.80
CA ARG A 111 7.11 -5.18 9.57
C ARG A 111 8.63 -5.15 9.69
N LEU A 112 9.29 -4.13 9.17
CA LEU A 112 10.73 -3.97 9.31
C LEU A 112 11.12 -3.68 10.76
N THR A 113 10.34 -2.86 11.48
CA THR A 113 10.53 -2.63 12.91
C THR A 113 10.45 -3.93 13.71
N GLU A 114 9.44 -4.77 13.46
CA GLU A 114 9.35 -6.10 14.09
C GLU A 114 10.58 -6.97 13.74
N ALA A 115 10.99 -7.00 12.47
CA ALA A 115 12.16 -7.78 12.04
C ALA A 115 13.44 -7.37 12.78
N TYR A 116 13.71 -6.06 12.89
CA TYR A 116 14.86 -5.55 13.62
C TYR A 116 14.77 -5.80 15.12
N MET A 117 13.57 -5.64 15.70
CA MET A 117 13.32 -5.94 17.10
C MET A 117 13.59 -7.41 17.43
N TYR A 118 13.14 -8.36 16.59
CA TYR A 118 13.41 -9.78 16.80
C TYR A 118 14.89 -10.11 16.73
N VAL A 119 15.65 -9.53 15.79
CA VAL A 119 17.12 -9.71 15.77
C VAL A 119 17.77 -9.13 17.02
N HIS A 120 17.30 -7.96 17.47
CA HIS A 120 17.82 -7.35 18.69
C HIS A 120 17.56 -8.23 19.93
N ILE A 121 16.35 -8.79 20.08
CA ILE A 121 16.02 -9.74 21.15
C ILE A 121 16.93 -10.96 21.08
N LEU A 122 17.06 -11.58 19.89
CA LEU A 122 17.92 -12.76 19.69
C LEU A 122 19.40 -12.48 19.98
N SER A 123 19.87 -11.25 19.76
CA SER A 123 21.26 -10.89 20.06
C SER A 123 21.57 -10.88 21.57
N HIS A 124 20.57 -10.66 22.44
CA HIS A 124 20.76 -10.75 23.89
C HIS A 124 20.94 -12.18 24.39
N PHE A 125 20.38 -13.16 23.69
CA PHE A 125 20.58 -14.58 24.01
C PHE A 125 21.99 -15.09 23.69
N GLN A 126 22.88 -14.23 23.17
CA GLN A 126 24.32 -14.51 23.08
C GLN A 126 25.03 -14.27 24.43
N ASN A 127 24.38 -13.64 25.41
CA ASN A 127 24.88 -13.49 26.77
C ASN A 127 24.38 -14.64 27.66
N GLU A 128 25.30 -15.42 28.23
CA GLU A 128 24.99 -16.55 29.10
C GLU A 128 24.20 -16.17 30.37
N ASP A 129 24.40 -14.97 30.91
CA ASP A 129 23.64 -14.50 32.09
C ASP A 129 22.16 -14.33 31.74
N VAL A 130 21.89 -13.71 30.58
CA VAL A 130 20.53 -13.55 30.06
C VAL A 130 19.91 -14.93 29.82
N ARG A 131 20.65 -15.86 29.21
CA ARG A 131 20.16 -17.22 28.97
C ARG A 131 19.81 -17.93 30.27
N SER A 132 20.66 -17.81 31.29
CA SER A 132 20.43 -18.39 32.61
C SER A 132 19.15 -17.84 33.24
N ASP A 133 18.92 -16.53 33.12
CA ASP A 133 17.70 -15.90 33.62
C ASP A 133 16.43 -16.41 32.95
N PHE A 134 16.42 -16.51 31.61
CA PHE A 134 15.28 -17.07 30.89
C PHE A 134 15.13 -18.58 31.13
N LEU A 135 16.20 -19.34 31.36
CA LEU A 135 16.11 -20.77 31.66
C LEU A 135 15.48 -21.02 33.05
N ASN A 136 15.84 -20.19 34.02
CA ASN A 136 15.41 -20.33 35.41
C ASN A 136 14.14 -19.51 35.74
N GLY A 137 13.73 -18.58 34.87
CA GLY A 137 12.62 -17.65 35.13
C GLY A 137 12.95 -16.62 36.21
N THR A 138 14.21 -16.17 36.29
CA THR A 138 14.70 -15.23 37.31
C THR A 138 14.77 -13.80 36.79
N ASN A 139 14.90 -12.83 37.70
CA ASN A 139 15.09 -11.40 37.36
C ASN A 139 13.98 -10.80 36.46
N GLY A 140 12.77 -11.38 36.49
CA GLY A 140 11.63 -10.93 35.69
C GLY A 140 11.59 -11.50 34.26
N ALA A 141 12.50 -12.42 33.92
CA ALA A 141 12.44 -13.16 32.67
C ALA A 141 11.29 -14.19 32.68
N VAL A 142 10.62 -14.35 31.54
CA VAL A 142 9.71 -15.49 31.33
C VAL A 142 10.53 -16.78 31.22
N GLN A 143 10.07 -17.86 31.83
CA GLN A 143 10.78 -19.13 31.76
C GLN A 143 10.67 -19.76 30.36
N LEU A 144 11.81 -20.09 29.75
CA LEU A 144 11.95 -20.80 28.49
C LEU A 144 12.63 -22.15 28.70
N THR A 145 12.27 -23.14 27.89
CA THR A 145 12.93 -24.46 27.95
C THR A 145 14.30 -24.41 27.28
N SER A 146 15.19 -25.35 27.65
CA SER A 146 16.49 -25.51 26.97
C SER A 146 16.33 -25.77 25.47
N GLU A 147 15.25 -26.42 25.05
CA GLU A 147 14.94 -26.63 23.64
C GLU A 147 14.60 -25.31 22.94
N GLN A 148 13.72 -24.50 23.54
CA GLN A 148 13.35 -23.18 23.01
C GLN A 148 14.58 -22.27 22.87
N LEU A 149 15.46 -22.23 23.87
CA LEU A 149 16.71 -21.46 23.79
C LEU A 149 17.60 -21.93 22.64
N SER A 150 17.73 -23.26 22.43
CA SER A 150 18.47 -23.80 21.29
C SER A 150 17.83 -23.44 19.94
N GLN A 151 16.50 -23.44 19.86
CA GLN A 151 15.78 -23.01 18.66
C GLN A 151 16.02 -21.52 18.35
N LEU A 152 16.05 -20.66 19.36
CA LEU A 152 16.38 -19.24 19.21
C LEU A 152 17.82 -19.02 18.71
N ASP A 153 18.79 -19.81 19.18
CA ASP A 153 20.18 -19.75 18.68
C ASP A 153 20.28 -20.12 17.21
N GLN A 154 19.58 -21.19 16.81
CA GLN A 154 19.55 -21.62 15.42
C GLN A 154 18.84 -20.59 14.55
N LEU A 155 17.74 -20.00 15.03
CA LEU A 155 17.05 -18.92 14.34
C LEU A 155 17.97 -17.71 14.14
N TYR A 156 18.74 -17.31 15.17
CA TYR A 156 19.67 -16.18 15.07
C TYR A 156 20.74 -16.39 13.99
N LYS A 157 21.20 -17.64 13.75
CA LYS A 157 22.11 -17.94 12.64
C LYS A 157 21.49 -17.73 11.26
N LEU A 158 20.16 -17.80 11.15
CA LEU A 158 19.41 -17.71 9.89
C LEU A 158 18.90 -16.31 9.58
N ILE A 159 18.78 -15.44 10.58
CA ILE A 159 18.27 -14.07 10.44
C ILE A 159 19.21 -12.98 10.98
N GLY A 160 20.31 -13.36 11.63
CA GLY A 160 21.30 -12.44 12.18
C GLY A 160 22.25 -11.89 11.11
N PRO A 161 23.11 -10.92 11.46
CA PRO A 161 24.01 -10.21 10.54
C PRO A 161 25.20 -11.05 10.04
N GLY A 162 25.11 -12.39 10.08
CA GLY A 162 26.18 -13.29 9.67
C GLY A 162 26.50 -13.15 8.19
N PHE A 163 27.78 -12.99 7.87
CA PHE A 163 28.25 -13.01 6.49
C PHE A 163 28.23 -14.45 5.95
N PRO A 164 27.90 -14.62 4.67
CA PRO A 164 28.01 -15.90 4.00
C PRO A 164 29.48 -16.38 3.99
N ASN A 165 29.68 -17.69 3.93
CA ASN A 165 31.00 -18.28 3.74
C ASN A 165 31.64 -17.74 2.44
N GLU A 166 32.97 -17.72 2.33
CA GLU A 166 33.74 -17.13 1.22
C GLU A 166 33.35 -17.62 -0.19
N HIS A 167 32.60 -18.72 -0.32
CA HIS A 167 32.15 -19.31 -1.58
C HIS A 167 30.64 -19.18 -1.87
N ALA A 168 29.86 -18.57 -0.97
CA ALA A 168 28.42 -18.46 -1.16
C ALA A 168 28.05 -17.23 -2.01
N ASP A 169 27.04 -17.38 -2.86
CA ASP A 169 26.46 -16.27 -3.61
C ASP A 169 25.78 -15.29 -2.65
N LEU A 170 26.30 -14.06 -2.60
CA LEU A 170 25.81 -12.97 -1.75
C LEU A 170 24.32 -12.69 -2.00
N THR A 171 23.88 -12.73 -3.27
CA THR A 171 22.50 -12.37 -3.62
C THR A 171 21.52 -13.39 -3.07
N SER A 172 21.78 -14.68 -3.31
CA SER A 172 20.97 -15.78 -2.78
C SER A 172 20.97 -15.82 -1.24
N HIS A 173 22.11 -15.54 -0.60
CA HIS A 173 22.21 -15.47 0.86
C HIS A 173 21.30 -14.41 1.45
N PHE A 174 21.43 -13.16 1.00
CA PHE A 174 20.62 -12.06 1.52
C PHE A 174 19.14 -12.20 1.14
N HIS A 175 18.82 -12.82 0.00
CA HIS A 175 17.45 -13.16 -0.34
C HIS A 175 16.84 -14.14 0.66
N THR A 176 17.54 -15.23 0.97
CA THR A 176 17.08 -16.23 1.94
C THR A 176 16.94 -15.62 3.34
N LEU A 177 17.88 -14.78 3.75
CA LEU A 177 17.82 -14.04 5.01
C LEU A 177 16.56 -13.15 5.07
N ALA A 178 16.28 -12.39 4.00
CA ALA A 178 15.08 -11.55 3.91
C ALA A 178 13.78 -12.37 3.93
N GLU A 179 13.74 -13.52 3.26
CA GLU A 179 12.59 -14.43 3.31
C GLU A 179 12.33 -14.96 4.74
N ASN A 180 13.38 -15.35 5.45
CA ASN A 180 13.26 -15.83 6.83
C ASN A 180 12.70 -14.73 7.76
N HIS A 181 13.14 -13.48 7.60
CA HIS A 181 12.54 -12.33 8.29
C HIS A 181 11.06 -12.16 7.97
N ILE A 182 10.71 -12.23 6.68
CA ILE A 182 9.32 -12.11 6.22
C ILE A 182 8.45 -13.20 6.85
N PHE A 183 8.91 -14.46 6.85
CA PHE A 183 8.15 -15.59 7.40
C PHE A 183 8.01 -15.51 8.92
N LEU A 184 9.04 -15.04 9.62
CA LEU A 184 9.01 -14.81 11.07
C LEU A 184 8.01 -13.69 11.42
N VAL A 185 8.12 -12.53 10.79
CA VAL A 185 7.22 -11.40 11.04
C VAL A 185 5.77 -11.73 10.68
N GLU A 186 5.53 -12.50 9.61
CA GLU A 186 4.18 -12.96 9.28
C GLU A 186 3.66 -14.08 10.19
N GLY A 187 4.53 -14.69 11.00
CA GLY A 187 4.16 -15.83 11.85
C GLY A 187 3.65 -17.01 11.01
N LYS A 188 4.37 -17.36 9.93
CA LYS A 188 3.92 -18.45 9.04
C LYS A 188 3.91 -19.81 9.77
N ASN A 189 2.91 -20.63 9.44
CA ASN A 189 2.88 -22.06 9.82
C ASN A 189 3.81 -22.89 8.93
N LYS A 190 5.07 -22.46 8.78
CA LYS A 190 6.11 -23.16 8.01
C LYS A 190 7.17 -23.66 8.99
N GLU A 191 7.62 -24.89 8.80
CA GLU A 191 8.62 -25.52 9.67
C GLU A 191 10.00 -24.84 9.54
N ILE A 192 10.65 -24.66 10.68
CA ILE A 192 12.03 -24.17 10.80
C ILE A 192 12.60 -24.55 12.17
N VAL A 193 13.87 -24.95 12.22
CA VAL A 193 14.61 -25.28 13.46
C VAL A 193 13.87 -26.23 14.41
N GLY A 194 13.15 -27.20 13.86
CA GLY A 194 12.37 -28.18 14.66
C GLY A 194 11.04 -27.66 15.21
N THR A 195 10.61 -26.46 14.82
CA THR A 195 9.32 -25.85 15.18
C THR A 195 8.75 -25.07 13.98
N THR A 196 7.96 -24.02 14.19
CA THR A 196 7.43 -23.15 13.13
C THR A 196 7.76 -21.68 13.36
N TYR A 197 7.76 -20.87 12.30
CA TYR A 197 7.92 -19.41 12.43
C TYR A 197 6.85 -18.78 13.34
N LYS A 198 5.62 -19.30 13.30
CA LYS A 198 4.54 -18.86 14.19
C LYS A 198 4.91 -19.06 15.67
N ALA A 199 5.34 -20.26 16.05
CA ALA A 199 5.70 -20.56 17.43
C ALA A 199 6.91 -19.73 17.90
N LEU A 200 7.91 -19.53 17.03
CA LEU A 200 9.07 -18.68 17.35
C LEU A 200 8.67 -17.21 17.51
N LYS A 201 7.76 -16.71 16.67
CA LYS A 201 7.20 -15.35 16.82
C LYS A 201 6.50 -15.20 18.17
N GLU A 202 5.67 -16.16 18.56
CA GLU A 202 4.95 -16.14 19.86
C GLU A 202 5.93 -16.12 21.04
N ILE A 203 7.03 -16.90 20.98
CA ILE A 203 8.09 -16.86 22.00
C ILE A 203 8.74 -15.48 22.06
N LEU A 204 9.14 -14.91 20.92
CA LEU A 204 9.78 -13.60 20.87
C LEU A 204 8.86 -12.47 21.34
N GLN A 205 7.56 -12.56 21.05
CA GLN A 205 6.55 -11.64 21.59
C GLN A 205 6.45 -11.76 23.11
N THR A 206 6.38 -12.97 23.65
CA THR A 206 6.35 -13.20 25.10
C THR A 206 7.60 -12.66 25.79
N VAL A 207 8.78 -12.87 25.19
CA VAL A 207 10.06 -12.31 25.68
C VAL A 207 10.05 -10.78 25.65
N ASN A 208 9.51 -10.16 24.60
CA ASN A 208 9.39 -8.71 24.54
C ASN A 208 8.41 -8.16 25.59
N GLU A 209 7.25 -8.81 25.75
CA GLU A 209 6.18 -8.39 26.65
C GLU A 209 6.55 -8.54 28.14
N CYS A 210 7.43 -9.49 28.50
CA CYS A 210 7.89 -9.63 29.89
C CYS A 210 8.76 -8.45 30.36
N GLY A 211 9.26 -7.62 29.43
CA GLY A 211 9.98 -6.39 29.74
C GLY A 211 11.39 -6.57 30.33
N TYR A 212 11.88 -7.80 30.46
CA TYR A 212 13.23 -8.09 30.97
C TYR A 212 14.32 -7.30 30.22
N LEU A 213 14.25 -7.28 28.89
CA LEU A 213 15.22 -6.60 28.01
C LEU A 213 15.05 -5.07 27.96
N THR A 214 13.93 -4.55 28.46
CA THR A 214 13.67 -3.09 28.51
C THR A 214 14.10 -2.49 29.83
N ARG A 215 14.10 -3.27 30.92
CA ARG A 215 14.51 -2.82 32.26
C ARG A 215 16.03 -2.66 32.40
N SER A 216 16.81 -3.46 31.68
CA SER A 216 18.28 -3.41 31.71
C SER A 216 18.87 -2.16 31.03
N SER A 217 18.04 -1.32 30.38
CA SER A 217 18.45 -0.02 29.81
C SER A 217 18.17 1.19 30.70
N GLU A 218 17.57 1.02 31.89
CA GLU A 218 17.52 2.11 32.87
C GLU A 218 18.85 2.11 33.65
N PRO A 219 19.69 3.17 33.54
CA PRO A 219 20.83 3.29 34.42
C PRO A 219 20.31 3.42 35.86
N ALA A 220 20.71 2.48 36.71
CA ALA A 220 20.52 2.57 38.15
C ALA A 220 21.40 3.71 38.68
N ASP A 221 20.86 4.93 38.70
CA ASP A 221 21.41 5.99 39.53
C ASP A 221 20.29 6.95 39.99
N ALA A 222 19.99 6.87 41.29
CA ALA A 222 19.51 7.95 42.16
C ALA A 222 18.67 7.41 43.32
N THR A 223 19.29 6.75 44.29
CA THR A 223 18.92 6.90 45.71
C THR A 223 20.15 6.65 46.58
N SER A 224 21.10 7.59 46.57
CA SER A 224 21.89 7.84 47.78
C SER A 224 21.11 8.83 48.62
N SER A 225 20.45 8.32 49.65
CA SER A 225 20.02 9.10 50.80
C SER A 225 21.26 9.72 51.45
N ASP A 226 21.42 11.04 51.31
CA ASP A 226 22.19 11.82 52.27
C ASP A 226 21.28 12.94 52.78
N GLU A 227 20.51 12.60 53.80
CA GLU A 227 20.00 13.59 54.74
C GLU A 227 21.21 14.11 55.53
N THR A 228 21.55 15.37 55.34
CA THR A 228 22.27 16.13 56.38
C THR A 228 21.37 17.23 56.92
N PRO A 229 21.34 17.43 58.26
CA PRO A 229 20.33 18.23 58.92
C PRO A 229 20.68 19.71 58.92
N GLU A 230 19.64 20.54 59.04
CA GLU A 230 19.69 21.94 59.42
C GLU A 230 20.58 22.17 60.65
N GLU A 231 21.40 23.23 60.63
CA GLU A 231 21.77 23.98 61.83
C GLU A 231 22.04 25.46 61.47
N GLU A 232 21.29 26.33 62.17
CA GLU A 232 21.37 27.79 62.44
C GLU A 232 21.81 28.80 61.36
#